data_AF-A0A8T3CSG4-F1
#
_entry.id   AF-A0A8T3CSG4-F1
#
_cell.length_a   1.000
_cell.length_b   1.000
_cell.length_c   1.000
_cell.angle_alpha   90.00
_cell.angle_beta   90.00
_cell.angle_gamma   90.00
#
_symmetry.space_group_name_H-M   'P 1'
#
loop_
_entity.id
_entity.type
_entity.pdbx_description
1 polymer ?
#
loop_
_entity_poly.entity_id
_entity_poly.type
_entity_poly.pdbx_seq_one_letter_code
_entity_poly.pdbx_strand_id
1 'polypeptide(L)'
;MGSLNLISFGANIVAKSVGLFSSASIVRCTSVPVCKCFSTTSIQGPKRPMTAYLRFVKQQHPLVTRQNPDLKVVEVIRKIAQQWRVLTPEQKLPFEEATRAALVQYKTEKAKYQSQLTPAQSAALKEERRQKLAKRAAIRRKRELTLLGKPKRFRSPFNIFMSEHYDEASGTTMPKKMIFLMEEWKKLNLSQKKVYIQLSEDDRIRYKNEMKSWEEHMIEIGREDVIRGRKATSKKTASY
;
A
#
# COMPACT_ATOMS: atom_id res chain seq x y z
N MET A 1 43.40 -33.41 49.14
CA MET A 1 44.36 -33.68 48.06
C MET A 1 43.71 -33.16 46.77
N GLY A 2 43.84 -31.87 46.44
CA GLY A 2 44.89 -31.36 45.52
C GLY A 2 44.66 -31.91 44.11
N SER A 3 44.33 -31.16 43.05
CA SER A 3 44.86 -29.85 42.67
C SER A 3 43.90 -29.07 41.76
N LEU A 4 43.88 -27.75 41.99
CA LEU A 4 43.39 -26.70 41.11
C LEU A 4 44.37 -26.52 39.94
N ASN A 5 43.87 -26.24 38.73
CA ASN A 5 44.65 -25.54 37.72
C ASN A 5 43.87 -24.31 37.24
N LEU A 6 44.49 -23.17 37.54
CA LEU A 6 44.09 -21.80 37.29
C LEU A 6 45.05 -21.26 36.23
N ILE A 7 44.56 -20.87 35.05
CA ILE A 7 45.33 -20.12 34.04
C ILE A 7 44.38 -19.05 33.50
N SER A 8 44.39 -17.87 34.13
CA SER A 8 45.19 -16.68 33.80
C SER A 8 44.59 -15.86 32.66
N PHE A 9 44.10 -14.69 33.07
CA PHE A 9 43.56 -13.59 32.27
C PHE A 9 44.64 -12.97 31.37
N GLY A 10 44.27 -12.69 30.11
CA GLY A 10 45.00 -11.80 29.22
C GLY A 10 44.10 -10.65 28.78
N ALA A 11 44.09 -9.56 29.54
CA ALA A 11 43.42 -8.32 29.20
C ALA A 11 44.32 -7.49 28.28
N ASN A 12 43.92 -7.29 27.02
CA ASN A 12 44.53 -6.29 26.14
C ASN A 12 43.76 -4.98 26.24
N ILE A 13 44.30 -4.06 27.04
CA ILE A 13 43.89 -2.66 27.11
C ILE A 13 44.67 -1.91 26.02
N VAL A 14 43.99 -1.46 24.98
CA VAL A 14 44.50 -0.40 24.10
C VAL A 14 43.61 0.82 24.27
N ALA A 15 44.08 1.71 25.14
CA ALA A 15 43.58 3.06 25.28
C ALA A 15 44.05 3.90 24.08
N LYS A 16 43.12 4.50 23.33
CA LYS A 16 43.43 5.67 22.48
C LYS A 16 42.28 6.68 22.49
N SER A 17 42.60 7.80 23.13
CA SER A 17 42.21 9.18 22.82
C SER A 17 40.73 9.58 22.78
N VAL A 18 40.36 10.30 23.84
CA VAL A 18 39.26 11.27 23.90
C VAL A 18 39.59 12.44 22.94
N GLY A 19 38.77 12.61 21.91
CA GLY A 19 38.76 13.79 21.04
C GLY A 19 37.53 14.64 21.35
N LEU A 20 37.69 15.61 22.25
CA LEU A 20 36.77 16.72 22.46
C LEU A 20 36.98 17.74 21.34
N PHE A 21 36.04 17.84 20.40
CA PHE A 21 35.92 19.02 19.55
C PHE A 21 34.46 19.43 19.33
N SER A 22 34.12 20.49 20.05
CA SER A 22 33.46 21.69 19.56
C SER A 22 32.13 21.55 18.84
N SER A 23 31.08 21.87 19.59
CA SER A 23 29.78 22.31 19.10
C SER A 23 29.91 23.50 18.15
N ALA A 24 29.68 23.28 16.86
CA ALA A 24 29.36 24.33 15.91
C ALA A 24 27.97 24.04 15.33
N SER A 25 26.96 24.70 15.90
CA SER A 25 25.61 24.77 15.36
C SER A 25 25.65 25.51 14.02
N ILE A 26 25.75 24.80 12.91
CA ILE A 26 25.46 25.35 11.59
C ILE A 26 23.94 25.30 11.42
N VAL A 27 23.32 26.45 11.70
CA VAL A 27 21.95 26.78 11.29
C VAL A 27 21.90 26.76 9.75
N ARG A 28 21.47 25.63 9.17
CA ARG A 28 21.00 25.63 7.78
C ARG A 28 19.55 26.06 7.75
N CYS A 29 19.35 27.37 7.72
CA CYS A 29 18.10 28.00 7.32
C CYS A 29 18.13 28.21 5.80
N THR A 30 17.81 27.15 5.05
CA THR A 30 17.46 27.16 3.63
C THR A 30 16.63 25.91 3.44
N SER A 31 15.43 25.87 2.89
CA SER A 31 14.87 26.69 1.83
C SER A 31 13.40 26.27 1.72
N VAL A 32 12.55 27.26 1.49
CA VAL A 32 11.32 27.19 0.69
C VAL A 32 10.38 26.01 1.00
N PRO A 33 9.16 26.22 1.53
CA PRO A 33 8.16 25.17 1.51
C PRO A 33 8.00 24.76 0.06
N VAL A 34 8.42 23.54 -0.28
CA VAL A 34 8.20 22.93 -1.58
C VAL A 34 6.72 23.13 -1.87
N CYS A 35 6.44 24.10 -2.74
CA CYS A 35 5.13 24.26 -3.35
C CYS A 35 4.85 22.90 -3.95
N LYS A 36 4.01 22.12 -3.27
CA LYS A 36 3.42 20.91 -3.82
C LYS A 36 2.83 21.36 -5.14
N CYS A 37 3.52 21.00 -6.21
CA CYS A 37 3.10 21.17 -7.57
C CYS A 37 1.61 20.82 -7.63
N PHE A 38 0.79 21.85 -7.79
CA PHE A 38 -0.61 21.68 -8.12
C PHE A 38 -0.59 20.85 -9.39
N SER A 39 -0.93 19.56 -9.28
CA SER A 39 -1.07 18.71 -10.45
C SER A 39 -2.06 19.43 -11.37
N THR A 40 -1.58 19.77 -12.55
CA THR A 40 -2.31 20.47 -13.61
C THR A 40 -3.68 19.81 -13.78
N THR A 41 -4.71 20.49 -13.27
CA THR A 41 -6.11 20.04 -13.34
C THR A 41 -6.70 20.43 -14.69
N SER A 42 -5.95 20.27 -15.78
CA SER A 42 -6.42 20.60 -17.12
C SER A 42 -6.91 19.38 -17.90
N ILE A 43 -6.53 18.16 -17.50
CA ILE A 43 -6.97 16.92 -18.18
C ILE A 43 -8.19 16.29 -17.48
N GLN A 44 -8.31 16.47 -16.17
CA GLN A 44 -9.43 15.93 -15.40
C GLN A 44 -10.45 17.04 -15.17
N GLY A 45 -11.66 16.85 -15.69
CA GLY A 45 -12.78 17.80 -15.55
C GLY A 45 -13.08 18.23 -14.12
N PRO A 46 -14.05 19.15 -13.92
CA PRO A 46 -14.28 19.79 -12.63
C PRO A 46 -14.48 18.74 -11.53
N LYS A 47 -13.87 18.99 -10.37
CA LYS A 47 -13.94 18.11 -9.21
C LYS A 47 -15.24 18.34 -8.45
N ARG A 48 -15.82 17.27 -7.91
CA ARG A 48 -17.01 17.40 -7.04
C ARG A 48 -16.66 18.27 -5.82
N PRO A 49 -17.53 19.20 -5.42
CA PRO A 49 -17.29 20.05 -4.26
C PRO A 49 -17.33 19.22 -2.97
N MET A 50 -16.67 19.73 -1.93
CA MET A 50 -16.69 19.13 -0.60
C MET A 50 -18.09 19.21 0.00
N THR A 51 -18.50 18.15 0.69
CA THR A 51 -19.72 18.14 1.51
C THR A 51 -19.57 19.05 2.73
N ALA A 52 -20.70 19.40 3.37
CA ALA A 52 -20.71 20.27 4.56
C ALA A 52 -19.77 19.75 5.67
N TYR A 53 -19.86 18.45 5.97
CA TYR A 53 -18.97 17.80 6.92
C TYR A 53 -17.49 17.88 6.49
N LEU A 54 -17.15 17.62 5.23
CA LEU A 54 -15.76 17.70 4.77
C LEU A 54 -15.22 19.13 4.81
N ARG A 55 -16.07 20.14 4.61
CA ARG A 55 -15.70 21.55 4.82
C ARG A 55 -15.38 21.82 6.29
N PHE A 56 -16.23 21.35 7.20
CA PHE A 56 -15.98 21.43 8.63
C PHE A 56 -14.69 20.72 9.03
N VAL A 57 -14.47 19.49 8.55
CA VAL A 57 -13.20 18.75 8.78
C VAL A 57 -12.00 19.54 8.27
N LYS A 58 -12.08 20.14 7.07
CA LYS A 58 -10.99 20.94 6.52
C LYS A 58 -10.64 22.13 7.41
N GLN A 59 -11.64 22.76 8.04
CA GLN A 59 -11.44 23.88 8.95
C GLN A 59 -10.91 23.43 10.33
N GLN A 60 -11.48 22.37 10.90
CA GLN A 60 -11.18 21.92 12.26
C GLN A 60 -9.92 21.06 12.36
N HIS A 61 -9.58 20.30 11.31
CA HIS A 61 -8.42 19.42 11.29
C HIS A 61 -7.12 20.09 11.75
N PRO A 62 -6.67 21.23 11.19
CA PRO A 62 -5.46 21.89 11.66
C PRO A 62 -5.54 22.37 13.12
N LEU A 63 -6.72 22.80 13.58
CA LEU A 63 -6.92 23.27 14.95
C LEU A 63 -6.80 22.13 15.96
N VAL A 64 -7.54 21.04 15.74
CA VAL A 64 -7.52 19.88 16.62
C VAL A 64 -6.17 19.17 16.58
N THR A 65 -5.48 19.18 15.43
CA THR A 65 -4.11 18.62 15.31
C THR A 65 -3.12 19.42 16.15
N ARG A 66 -3.17 20.76 16.12
CA ARG A 66 -2.29 21.61 16.95
C ARG A 66 -2.55 21.42 18.44
N GLN A 67 -3.81 21.21 18.83
CA GLN A 67 -4.19 20.93 20.22
C GLN A 67 -3.81 19.52 20.67
N ASN A 68 -3.57 18.59 19.73
CA ASN A 68 -3.30 17.19 20.02
C ASN A 68 -2.14 16.67 19.13
N PRO A 69 -0.91 17.18 19.29
CA PRO A 69 0.21 16.85 18.41
C PRO A 69 0.60 15.37 18.46
N ASP A 70 0.36 14.70 19.59
CA ASP A 70 0.72 13.28 19.81
C ASP A 70 -0.32 12.30 19.26
N LEU A 71 -1.52 12.79 18.90
CA LEU A 71 -2.58 11.92 18.41
C LEU A 71 -2.36 11.57 16.93
N LYS A 72 -2.61 10.29 16.62
CA LYS A 72 -2.70 9.82 15.24
C LYS A 72 -3.82 10.56 14.53
N VAL A 73 -3.62 10.87 13.25
CA VAL A 73 -4.60 11.57 12.39
C VAL A 73 -6.00 10.93 12.45
N VAL A 74 -6.08 9.60 12.52
CA VAL A 74 -7.35 8.87 12.61
C VAL A 74 -8.13 9.24 13.88
N GLU A 75 -7.44 9.42 15.01
CA GLU A 75 -8.05 9.82 16.28
C GLU A 75 -8.48 11.28 16.25
N VAL A 76 -7.67 12.16 15.66
CA VAL A 76 -8.03 13.57 15.43
C VAL A 76 -9.31 13.68 14.60
N ILE A 77 -9.40 12.95 13.48
CA ILE A 77 -10.60 12.94 12.63
C ILE A 77 -11.80 12.36 13.39
N ARG A 78 -11.60 11.37 14.26
CA ARG A 78 -12.67 10.82 15.11
C ARG A 78 -13.21 11.86 16.09
N LYS A 79 -12.35 12.64 16.74
CA LYS A 79 -12.75 13.77 17.61
C LYS A 79 -13.56 14.81 16.83
N ILE A 80 -13.12 15.17 15.63
CA ILE A 80 -13.85 16.13 14.76
C ILE A 80 -15.22 15.56 14.34
N ALA A 81 -15.29 14.27 14.04
CA ALA A 81 -16.56 13.61 13.71
C ALA A 81 -17.55 13.67 14.89
N GLN A 82 -17.07 13.52 16.12
CA GLN A 82 -17.89 13.68 17.33
C GLN A 82 -18.34 15.13 17.50
N GLN A 83 -17.45 16.11 17.34
CA GLN A 83 -17.81 17.53 17.38
C GLN A 83 -18.92 17.87 16.38
N TRP A 84 -18.80 17.41 15.13
CA TRP A 84 -19.83 17.62 14.10
C TRP A 84 -21.20 17.03 14.47
N ARG A 85 -21.24 15.89 15.15
CA ARG A 85 -22.50 15.26 15.57
C ARG A 85 -23.23 16.11 16.61
N VAL A 86 -22.50 16.76 17.51
CA VAL A 86 -23.04 17.60 18.59
C VAL A 86 -23.51 18.97 18.09
N LEU A 87 -22.97 19.47 16.97
CA LEU A 87 -23.39 20.77 16.42
C LEU A 87 -24.89 20.83 16.11
N THR A 88 -25.49 21.98 16.42
CA THR A 88 -26.91 22.26 16.11
C THR A 88 -27.13 22.41 14.60
N PRO A 89 -28.37 22.28 14.10
CA PRO A 89 -28.68 22.53 12.70
C PRO A 89 -28.25 23.93 12.23
N GLU A 90 -28.42 24.94 13.08
CA GLU A 90 -28.01 26.33 12.80
C GLU A 90 -26.50 26.47 12.62
N GLN A 91 -25.70 25.77 13.43
CA GLN A 91 -24.24 25.76 13.30
C GLN A 91 -23.77 24.99 12.05
N LYS A 92 -24.56 24.03 11.56
CA LYS A 92 -24.29 23.28 10.33
C LYS A 92 -24.69 24.07 9.08
N LEU A 93 -25.67 24.95 9.20
CA LEU A 93 -26.29 25.69 8.09
C LEU A 93 -25.25 26.41 7.18
N PRO A 94 -24.26 27.16 7.70
CA PRO A 94 -23.27 27.83 6.83
C PRO A 94 -22.48 26.85 5.95
N PHE A 95 -22.17 25.66 6.48
CA PHE A 95 -21.44 24.64 5.73
C PHE A 95 -22.31 23.98 4.66
N GLU A 96 -23.61 23.81 4.94
CA GLU A 96 -24.59 23.28 4.00
C GLU A 96 -24.86 24.26 2.86
N GLU A 97 -25.05 25.54 3.17
CA GLU A 97 -25.21 26.61 2.19
C GLU A 97 -24.00 26.74 1.27
N ALA A 98 -22.79 26.78 1.86
CA ALA A 98 -21.55 26.81 1.09
C ALA A 98 -21.39 25.56 0.19
N THR A 99 -21.89 24.41 0.63
CA THR A 99 -21.91 23.18 -0.18
C THR A 99 -22.92 23.29 -1.31
N ARG A 100 -24.13 23.81 -1.03
CA ARG A 100 -25.20 24.00 -2.01
C ARG A 100 -24.78 24.96 -3.12
N ALA A 101 -24.21 26.11 -2.76
CA ALA A 101 -23.68 27.08 -3.72
C ALA A 101 -22.59 26.47 -4.62
N ALA A 102 -21.64 25.75 -4.03
CA ALA A 102 -20.58 25.09 -4.78
C ALA A 102 -21.09 23.94 -5.66
N LEU A 103 -22.16 23.24 -5.27
CA LEU A 103 -22.80 22.22 -6.10
C LEU A 103 -23.47 22.82 -7.33
N VAL A 104 -24.08 24.00 -7.20
CA VAL A 104 -24.66 24.72 -8.35
C VAL A 104 -23.56 25.10 -9.34
N GLN A 105 -22.47 25.73 -8.87
CA GLN A 105 -21.30 26.05 -9.71
C GLN A 105 -20.70 24.80 -10.37
N TYR A 106 -20.52 23.73 -9.60
CA TYR A 106 -20.00 22.46 -10.13
C TYR A 106 -20.88 21.90 -11.26
N LYS A 107 -22.20 21.97 -11.14
CA LYS A 107 -23.12 21.47 -12.18
C LYS A 107 -22.95 22.26 -13.47
N THR A 108 -22.85 23.59 -13.39
CA THR A 108 -22.69 24.44 -14.57
C THR A 108 -21.33 24.24 -15.22
N GLU A 109 -20.24 24.20 -14.44
CA GLU A 109 -18.89 23.91 -14.93
C GLU A 109 -18.78 22.53 -15.57
N LYS A 110 -19.40 21.52 -14.94
CA LYS A 110 -19.40 20.15 -15.47
C LYS A 110 -20.15 20.06 -16.78
N ALA A 111 -21.30 20.72 -16.92
CA ALA A 111 -22.05 20.74 -18.17
C ALA A 111 -21.22 21.39 -19.29
N LYS A 112 -20.59 22.54 -19.01
CA LYS A 112 -19.67 23.22 -19.95
C LYS A 112 -18.49 22.33 -20.34
N TYR A 113 -17.88 21.65 -19.38
CA TYR A 113 -16.79 20.71 -19.65
C TYR A 113 -17.25 19.54 -20.53
N GLN A 114 -18.43 18.98 -20.25
CA GLN A 114 -18.98 17.87 -21.04
C GLN A 114 -19.30 18.26 -22.48
N SER A 115 -19.78 19.49 -22.73
CA SER A 115 -20.04 19.98 -24.09
C SER A 115 -18.77 20.28 -24.89
N GLN A 116 -17.64 20.54 -24.22
CA GLN A 116 -16.36 20.81 -24.86
C GLN A 116 -15.58 19.54 -25.25
N LEU A 117 -16.00 18.36 -24.76
CA LEU A 117 -15.28 17.10 -25.00
C LEU A 117 -15.59 16.54 -26.39
N THR A 118 -14.53 16.13 -27.10
CA THR A 118 -14.70 15.32 -28.32
C THR A 118 -15.16 13.90 -27.97
N PRO A 119 -15.84 13.19 -28.88
CA PRO A 119 -16.22 11.79 -28.67
C PRO A 119 -15.02 10.91 -28.29
N ALA A 120 -13.86 11.10 -28.94
CA ALA A 120 -12.63 10.38 -28.65
C ALA A 120 -12.10 10.65 -27.23
N GLN A 121 -12.07 11.92 -26.80
CA GLN A 121 -11.68 12.28 -25.43
C GLN A 121 -12.64 11.67 -24.40
N SER A 122 -13.96 11.71 -24.68
CA SER A 122 -14.97 11.13 -23.79
C SER A 122 -14.81 9.61 -23.63
N ALA A 123 -14.46 8.91 -24.72
CA ALA A 123 -14.19 7.48 -24.71
C ALA A 123 -12.91 7.15 -23.92
N ALA A 124 -11.83 7.93 -24.12
CA ALA A 124 -10.59 7.78 -23.37
C ALA A 124 -10.80 7.97 -21.85
N LEU A 125 -11.59 8.96 -21.43
CA LEU A 125 -11.93 9.18 -20.02
C LEU A 125 -12.78 8.05 -19.42
N LYS A 126 -13.72 7.49 -20.20
CA LYS A 126 -14.51 6.30 -19.79
C LYS A 126 -13.59 5.10 -19.61
N GLU A 127 -12.64 4.91 -20.52
CA GLU A 127 -11.67 3.82 -20.46
C GLU A 127 -10.75 3.92 -19.24
N GLU A 128 -10.17 5.10 -19.02
CA GLU A 128 -9.33 5.37 -17.86
C GLU A 128 -10.10 5.10 -16.55
N ARG A 129 -11.37 5.51 -16.47
CA ARG A 129 -12.24 5.21 -15.33
C ARG A 129 -12.45 3.70 -15.15
N ARG A 130 -12.71 2.97 -16.25
CA ARG A 130 -12.87 1.50 -16.24
C ARG A 130 -11.61 0.83 -15.72
N GLN A 131 -10.44 1.21 -16.22
CA GLN A 131 -9.15 0.69 -15.78
C GLN A 131 -8.87 0.99 -14.30
N LYS A 132 -9.15 2.22 -13.85
CA LYS A 132 -9.02 2.60 -12.42
C LYS A 132 -9.94 1.77 -11.53
N LEU A 133 -11.19 1.54 -11.93
CA LEU A 133 -12.13 0.70 -11.19
C LEU A 133 -11.70 -0.77 -11.18
N ALA A 134 -11.29 -1.32 -12.32
CA ALA A 134 -10.77 -2.68 -12.43
C ALA A 134 -9.54 -2.90 -11.54
N LYS A 135 -8.59 -1.94 -11.53
CA LYS A 135 -7.42 -1.96 -10.64
C LYS A 135 -7.82 -1.96 -9.17
N ARG A 136 -8.76 -1.09 -8.77
CA ARG A 136 -9.28 -1.05 -7.38
C ARG A 136 -9.98 -2.35 -7.00
N ALA A 137 -10.76 -2.94 -7.90
CA ALA A 137 -11.42 -4.22 -7.69
C ALA A 137 -10.40 -5.37 -7.54
N ALA A 138 -9.37 -5.41 -8.39
CA ALA A 138 -8.30 -6.40 -8.30
C ALA A 138 -7.52 -6.29 -6.96
N ILE A 139 -7.21 -5.08 -6.51
CA ILE A 139 -6.57 -4.85 -5.20
C ILE A 139 -7.48 -5.33 -4.06
N ARG A 140 -8.78 -5.01 -4.11
CA ARG A 140 -9.75 -5.46 -3.10
C ARG A 140 -9.83 -6.99 -3.06
N ARG A 141 -9.97 -7.63 -4.22
CA ARG A 141 -9.98 -9.10 -4.34
C ARG A 141 -8.69 -9.72 -3.80
N LYS A 142 -7.52 -9.16 -4.12
CA LYS A 142 -6.23 -9.64 -3.58
C LYS A 142 -6.18 -9.54 -2.05
N ARG A 143 -6.62 -8.42 -1.47
CA ARG A 143 -6.67 -8.23 0.00
C ARG A 143 -7.61 -9.22 0.66
N GLU A 144 -8.79 -9.43 0.09
CA GLU A 144 -9.75 -10.43 0.57
C GLU A 144 -9.14 -11.84 0.55
N LEU A 145 -8.54 -12.26 -0.56
CA LEU A 145 -7.87 -13.56 -0.64
C LEU A 145 -6.71 -13.70 0.36
N THR A 146 -6.00 -12.60 0.65
CA THR A 146 -4.95 -12.58 1.67
C THR A 146 -5.53 -12.76 3.07
N LEU A 147 -6.66 -12.11 3.35
CA LEU A 147 -7.37 -12.24 4.63
C LEU A 147 -7.92 -13.66 4.83
N LEU A 148 -8.41 -14.29 3.75
CA LEU A 148 -8.84 -15.70 3.74
C LEU A 148 -7.69 -16.70 3.82
N GLY A 149 -6.44 -16.25 4.02
CA GLY A 149 -5.29 -17.13 4.15
C GLY A 149 -4.96 -17.93 2.88
N LYS A 150 -5.32 -17.42 1.69
CA LYS A 150 -5.09 -18.17 0.44
C LYS A 150 -3.60 -18.50 0.27
N PRO A 151 -3.24 -19.78 0.05
CA PRO A 151 -1.85 -20.21 -0.16
C PRO A 151 -1.14 -19.42 -1.25
N LYS A 152 0.12 -19.06 -0.98
CA LYS A 152 0.99 -18.43 -1.98
C LYS A 152 1.35 -19.45 -3.06
N ARG A 153 1.32 -19.02 -4.33
CA ARG A 153 1.80 -19.80 -5.49
C ARG A 153 3.19 -20.38 -5.20
N PHE A 154 3.42 -21.59 -5.73
CA PHE A 154 4.73 -22.21 -5.65
C PHE A 154 5.80 -21.33 -6.32
N ARG A 155 7.02 -21.39 -5.78
CA ARG A 155 8.19 -20.65 -6.26
C ARG A 155 8.81 -21.36 -7.45
N SER A 156 9.13 -20.60 -8.50
CA SER A 156 9.92 -21.13 -9.62
C SER A 156 11.38 -21.38 -9.20
N PRO A 157 12.14 -22.21 -9.93
CA PRO A 157 13.56 -22.47 -9.61
C PRO A 157 14.36 -21.17 -9.50
N PHE A 158 14.14 -20.23 -10.42
CA PHE A 158 14.76 -18.92 -10.38
C PHE A 158 14.33 -18.08 -9.18
N ASN A 159 13.07 -18.17 -8.72
CA ASN A 159 12.66 -17.44 -7.52
C ASN A 159 13.33 -17.94 -6.24
N ILE A 160 13.61 -19.25 -6.17
CA ILE A 160 14.32 -19.86 -5.05
C ILE A 160 15.78 -19.39 -5.06
N PHE A 161 16.47 -19.55 -6.20
CA PHE A 161 17.81 -19.01 -6.41
C PHE A 161 17.89 -17.52 -6.07
N MET A 162 16.99 -16.71 -6.65
CA MET A 162 16.97 -15.27 -6.43
C MET A 162 16.78 -14.93 -4.95
N SER A 163 15.99 -15.70 -4.18
CA SER A 163 15.79 -15.45 -2.75
C SER A 163 17.00 -15.80 -1.89
N GLU A 164 17.81 -16.78 -2.30
CA GLU A 164 19.03 -17.19 -1.60
C GLU A 164 20.19 -16.23 -1.87
N HIS A 165 20.32 -15.80 -3.13
CA HIS A 165 21.44 -14.96 -3.59
C HIS A 165 21.14 -13.45 -3.53
N TYR A 166 19.98 -13.04 -2.98
CA TYR A 166 19.53 -11.65 -3.04
C TYR A 166 20.43 -10.67 -2.28
N ASP A 167 20.85 -11.07 -1.09
CA ASP A 167 21.62 -10.22 -0.19
C ASP A 167 23.05 -10.04 -0.70
N GLU A 168 23.62 -11.12 -1.26
CA GLU A 168 24.96 -11.20 -1.86
C GLU A 168 25.05 -10.51 -3.23
N ALA A 169 23.91 -10.28 -3.90
CA ALA A 169 23.87 -9.66 -5.21
C ALA A 169 24.48 -8.25 -5.21
N SER A 170 25.42 -8.02 -6.13
CA SER A 170 26.02 -6.71 -6.34
C SER A 170 24.99 -5.72 -6.93
N GLY A 171 24.93 -4.51 -6.35
CA GLY A 171 24.07 -3.43 -6.84
C GLY A 171 23.45 -2.61 -5.72
N THR A 172 23.53 -1.28 -5.86
CA THR A 172 22.96 -0.33 -4.89
C THR A 172 21.44 -0.23 -4.95
N THR A 173 20.82 -0.69 -6.04
CA THR A 173 19.37 -0.59 -6.27
C THR A 173 18.79 -1.96 -6.61
N MET A 174 17.57 -2.23 -6.13
CA MET A 174 16.84 -3.49 -6.36
C MET A 174 16.82 -3.94 -7.85
N PRO A 175 16.57 -3.06 -8.84
CA PRO A 175 16.57 -3.48 -10.25
C PRO A 175 17.95 -3.93 -10.74
N LYS A 176 19.03 -3.28 -10.28
CA LYS A 176 20.40 -3.67 -10.66
C LYS A 176 20.76 -5.04 -10.08
N LYS A 177 20.40 -5.28 -8.80
CA LYS A 177 20.54 -6.60 -8.17
C LYS A 177 19.78 -7.68 -8.95
N MET A 178 18.55 -7.38 -9.38
CA MET A 178 17.74 -8.33 -10.14
C MET A 178 18.35 -8.64 -11.53
N ILE A 179 18.85 -7.63 -12.24
CA ILE A 179 19.55 -7.83 -13.52
C ILE A 179 20.81 -8.71 -13.31
N PHE A 180 21.60 -8.40 -12.28
CA PHE A 180 22.79 -9.18 -11.93
C PHE A 180 22.44 -10.66 -11.67
N LEU A 181 21.45 -10.93 -10.83
CA LEU A 181 21.00 -12.29 -10.53
C LEU A 181 20.45 -13.04 -11.74
N MET A 182 19.80 -12.34 -12.67
CA MET A 182 19.35 -12.95 -13.93
C MET A 182 20.54 -13.40 -14.78
N GLU A 183 21.63 -12.63 -14.82
CA GLU A 183 22.84 -13.01 -15.55
C GLU A 183 23.58 -14.17 -14.87
N GLU A 184 23.71 -14.16 -13.54
CA GLU A 184 24.30 -15.27 -12.79
C GLU A 184 23.50 -16.56 -12.97
N TRP A 185 22.17 -16.50 -12.92
CA TRP A 185 21.31 -17.66 -13.19
C TRP A 185 21.52 -18.23 -14.60
N LYS A 186 21.73 -17.38 -15.61
CA LYS A 186 22.00 -17.85 -16.97
C LYS A 186 23.32 -18.62 -17.04
N LYS A 187 24.36 -18.16 -16.34
CA LYS A 187 25.69 -18.80 -16.29
C LYS A 187 25.70 -20.17 -15.62
N LEU A 188 24.77 -20.45 -14.70
CA LEU A 188 24.69 -21.76 -14.03
C LEU A 188 24.48 -22.90 -15.02
N ASN A 189 25.21 -24.00 -14.81
CA ASN A 189 25.06 -25.22 -15.60
C ASN A 189 23.83 -26.05 -15.13
N LEU A 190 23.50 -27.10 -15.89
CA LEU A 190 22.31 -27.93 -15.60
C LEU A 190 22.40 -28.63 -14.23
N SER A 191 23.59 -29.05 -13.81
CA SER A 191 23.79 -29.72 -12.52
C SER A 191 23.49 -28.77 -11.36
N GLN A 192 24.03 -27.55 -11.41
CA GLN A 192 23.75 -26.50 -10.42
C GLN A 192 22.27 -26.11 -10.41
N LYS A 193 21.65 -25.99 -11.59
CA LYS A 193 20.21 -25.70 -11.72
C LYS A 193 19.33 -26.83 -11.18
N LYS A 194 19.79 -28.08 -11.21
CA LYS A 194 19.03 -29.26 -10.77
C LYS A 194 18.56 -29.15 -9.32
N VAL A 195 19.39 -28.61 -8.43
CA VAL A 195 19.04 -28.39 -7.02
C VAL A 195 17.82 -27.48 -6.89
N TYR A 196 17.83 -26.33 -7.58
CA TYR A 196 16.71 -25.39 -7.56
C TYR A 196 15.46 -25.94 -8.25
N ILE A 197 15.62 -26.78 -9.28
CA ILE A 197 14.51 -27.48 -9.93
C ILE A 197 13.85 -28.43 -8.93
N GLN A 198 14.63 -29.23 -8.21
CA GLN A 198 14.10 -30.13 -7.18
C GLN A 198 13.36 -29.36 -6.08
N LEU A 199 13.97 -28.30 -5.52
CA LEU A 199 13.31 -27.46 -4.51
C LEU A 199 12.01 -26.82 -5.03
N SER A 200 11.94 -26.47 -6.31
CA SER A 200 10.72 -25.94 -6.93
C SER A 200 9.63 -26.99 -7.07
N GLU A 201 10.00 -28.24 -7.38
CA GLU A 201 9.05 -29.36 -7.41
C GLU A 201 8.51 -29.69 -6.01
N ASP A 202 9.36 -29.65 -4.99
CA ASP A 202 8.92 -29.82 -3.60
C ASP A 202 7.95 -28.70 -3.17
N ASP A 203 8.24 -27.45 -3.54
CA ASP A 203 7.34 -26.31 -3.28
C ASP A 203 6.03 -26.39 -4.08
N ARG A 204 6.06 -27.04 -5.25
CA ARG A 204 4.85 -27.37 -6.04
C ARG A 204 3.98 -28.37 -5.29
N ILE A 205 4.57 -29.37 -4.64
CA ILE A 205 3.85 -30.35 -3.81
C ILE A 205 3.23 -29.66 -2.59
N ARG A 206 4.00 -28.83 -1.86
CA ARG A 206 3.49 -28.00 -0.76
C ARG A 206 2.26 -27.19 -1.19
N TYR A 207 2.39 -26.43 -2.28
CA TYR A 207 1.29 -25.60 -2.79
C TYR A 207 0.05 -26.43 -3.16
N LYS A 208 0.23 -27.61 -3.78
CA LYS A 208 -0.90 -28.49 -4.10
C LYS A 208 -1.65 -28.93 -2.84
N ASN A 209 -0.92 -29.35 -1.81
CA ASN A 209 -1.51 -29.81 -0.55
C ASN A 209 -2.22 -28.67 0.17
N GLU A 210 -1.55 -27.53 0.36
CA GLU A 210 -2.14 -26.34 0.98
C GLU A 210 -3.39 -25.85 0.23
N MET A 211 -3.35 -25.84 -1.11
CA MET A 211 -4.50 -25.43 -1.90
C MET A 211 -5.69 -26.38 -1.75
N LYS A 212 -5.44 -27.69 -1.64
CA LYS A 212 -6.51 -28.67 -1.43
C LYS A 212 -7.21 -28.41 -0.10
N SER A 213 -6.45 -28.34 0.99
CA SER A 213 -7.00 -28.06 2.33
C SER A 213 -7.68 -26.70 2.40
N TRP A 214 -7.12 -25.68 1.74
CA TRP A 214 -7.74 -24.36 1.67
C TRP A 214 -9.06 -24.37 0.89
N GLU A 215 -9.13 -25.05 -0.26
CA GLU A 215 -10.36 -25.17 -1.03
C GLU A 215 -11.45 -25.92 -0.27
N GLU A 216 -11.10 -27.01 0.42
CA GLU A 216 -12.01 -27.74 1.32
C GLU A 216 -12.57 -26.84 2.42
N HIS A 217 -11.71 -26.08 3.10
CA HIS A 217 -12.13 -25.11 4.11
C HIS A 217 -13.03 -24.00 3.52
N MET A 218 -12.77 -23.53 2.29
CA MET A 218 -13.64 -22.55 1.62
C MET A 218 -15.04 -23.11 1.31
N ILE A 219 -15.15 -24.41 1.02
CA ILE A 219 -16.46 -25.07 0.84
C ILE A 219 -17.20 -25.12 2.18
N GLU A 220 -16.53 -25.50 3.25
CA GLU A 220 -17.11 -25.61 4.60
C GLU A 220 -17.72 -24.28 5.07
N ILE A 221 -17.02 -23.15 4.85
CA ILE A 221 -17.53 -21.81 5.19
C ILE A 221 -18.51 -21.23 4.15
N GLY A 222 -18.87 -21.99 3.11
CA GLY A 222 -19.80 -21.56 2.05
C GLY A 222 -19.25 -20.52 1.07
N ARG A 223 -17.92 -20.32 1.02
CA ARG A 223 -17.21 -19.39 0.12
C ARG A 223 -16.71 -20.08 -1.14
N GLU A 224 -17.60 -20.78 -1.84
CA GLU A 224 -17.23 -21.49 -3.07
C GLU A 224 -16.81 -20.56 -4.22
N ASP A 225 -17.15 -19.28 -4.15
CA ASP A 225 -16.84 -18.25 -5.15
C ASP A 225 -15.33 -18.01 -5.36
N VAL A 226 -14.50 -18.44 -4.41
CA VAL A 226 -13.03 -18.24 -4.44
C VAL A 226 -12.24 -19.48 -4.88
N ILE A 227 -12.92 -20.61 -5.09
CA ILE A 227 -12.35 -21.91 -5.48
C ILE A 227 -11.98 -21.91 -6.97
N ARG A 228 -10.93 -22.64 -7.36
CA ARG A 228 -10.54 -22.76 -8.78
C ARG A 228 -11.61 -23.48 -9.58
N GLY A 229 -11.90 -23.00 -10.79
CA GLY A 229 -12.77 -23.71 -11.75
C GLY A 229 -14.28 -23.66 -11.46
N ARG A 230 -14.72 -23.39 -10.22
CA ARG A 230 -16.13 -23.09 -9.93
C ARG A 230 -16.45 -21.64 -10.32
N LYS A 231 -17.40 -21.46 -11.23
CA LYS A 231 -18.03 -20.15 -11.44
C LYS A 231 -18.96 -19.91 -10.25
N ALA A 232 -18.98 -18.69 -9.71
CA ALA A 232 -19.95 -18.32 -8.69
C ALA A 232 -21.36 -18.66 -9.21
N THR A 233 -22.03 -19.62 -8.58
CA THR A 233 -23.43 -19.91 -8.87
C THR A 233 -24.21 -18.65 -8.57
N SER A 234 -24.82 -18.03 -9.59
CA SER A 234 -25.72 -16.91 -9.37
C SER A 234 -26.79 -17.41 -8.40
N LYS A 235 -26.87 -16.80 -7.21
CA LYS A 235 -28.01 -17.01 -6.33
C LYS A 235 -29.24 -16.62 -7.14
N LYS A 236 -30.02 -17.60 -7.59
CA LYS A 236 -31.38 -17.38 -8.05
C LYS A 236 -32.08 -16.74 -6.86
N THR A 237 -32.34 -15.43 -6.93
CA THR A 237 -33.24 -14.76 -6.02
C THR A 237 -34.59 -15.45 -6.17
N ALA A 238 -34.96 -16.29 -5.20
CA ALA A 238 -36.31 -16.76 -5.05
C ALA A 238 -37.16 -15.52 -4.72
N SER A 239 -37.81 -14.99 -5.75
CA SER A 239 -38.96 -14.11 -5.60
C SER A 239 -40.06 -14.97 -4.99
N TYR A 240 -40.40 -14.70 -3.73
CA TYR A 240 -41.70 -15.05 -3.16
C TYR A 240 -42.67 -13.89 -3.39
#